data_AF-A0A535SPI0-F1
#
_entry.id   AF-A0A535SPI0-F1
#
_cell.length_a   1.000
_cell.length_b   1.000
_cell.length_c   1.000
_cell.angle_alpha   90.00
_cell.angle_beta   90.00
_cell.angle_gamma   90.00
#
_symmetry.space_group_name_H-M   'P 1'
#
loop_
_entity.id
_entity.type
_entity.pdbx_description
1 polymer ?
#
loop_
_entity_poly.entity_id
_entity_poly.type
_entity_poly.pdbx_seq_one_letter_code
_entity_poly.pdbx_strand_id
1 'polypeptide(L)'
;MGSITDAQLRTLYRTLLVFATVGVVILAIGLVQFAYFERPGEASGVKASIVGVYKYDPATGQTTGPDRSEYARNEQFAAVVEWSSIPSNITVDARWYDSFGSIEGEVGPGTPADLANHKTVPVQVPEGYHYVLPGRYTFVVERLEDGVPVEVLGRRFLLVDRQ
;
A
#
# COMPACT_ATOMS: atom_id res chain seq x y z
N MET A 1 -33.19 17.38 -47.01
CA MET A 1 -32.83 16.13 -46.29
C MET A 1 -31.93 15.32 -47.20
N GLY A 2 -30.61 15.42 -47.03
CA GLY A 2 -29.64 14.72 -47.88
C GLY A 2 -29.60 13.24 -47.51
N SER A 3 -29.78 12.37 -48.50
CA SER A 3 -29.61 10.93 -48.34
C SER A 3 -28.15 10.64 -48.01
N ILE A 4 -27.90 9.96 -46.89
CA ILE A 4 -26.59 9.40 -46.60
C ILE A 4 -26.29 8.40 -47.70
N THR A 5 -25.22 8.63 -48.46
CA THR A 5 -24.80 7.71 -49.52
C THR A 5 -24.11 6.49 -48.89
N ASP A 6 -24.25 5.30 -49.49
CA ASP A 6 -23.63 4.06 -49.00
C ASP A 6 -22.10 4.19 -48.78
N ALA A 7 -21.45 5.09 -49.52
CA ALA A 7 -20.04 5.43 -49.35
C ALA A 7 -19.74 6.13 -48.00
N GLN A 8 -20.61 7.04 -47.55
CA GLN A 8 -20.49 7.67 -46.23
C GLN A 8 -20.73 6.66 -45.11
N LEU A 9 -21.73 5.77 -45.27
CA LEU A 9 -22.01 4.73 -44.29
C LEU A 9 -20.83 3.75 -44.15
N ARG A 10 -20.24 3.34 -45.28
CA ARG A 10 -19.07 2.44 -45.32
C ARG A 10 -17.82 3.10 -44.72
N THR A 11 -17.65 4.40 -44.94
CA THR A 11 -16.54 5.17 -44.36
C THR A 11 -16.71 5.28 -42.85
N LEU A 12 -17.91 5.65 -42.37
CA LEU A 12 -18.21 5.71 -40.94
C LEU A 12 -17.99 4.37 -40.24
N TYR A 13 -18.49 3.28 -40.84
CA TYR A 13 -18.32 1.93 -40.31
C TYR A 13 -16.84 1.53 -40.20
N ARG A 14 -16.03 1.77 -41.24
CA ARG A 14 -14.59 1.48 -41.21
C ARG A 14 -13.86 2.29 -40.16
N THR A 15 -14.17 3.58 -40.04
CA THR A 15 -13.56 4.45 -39.03
C THR A 15 -13.90 3.97 -37.63
N LEU A 16 -15.16 3.62 -37.37
CA LEU A 16 -15.59 3.08 -36.06
C LEU A 16 -14.94 1.74 -35.77
N LEU A 17 -14.80 0.87 -36.78
CA LEU A 17 -14.13 -0.41 -36.65
C LEU A 17 -12.63 -0.24 -36.33
N VAL A 18 -11.95 0.74 -36.93
CA VAL A 18 -10.56 1.06 -36.62
C VAL A 18 -10.44 1.52 -35.17
N PHE A 19 -11.27 2.46 -34.72
CA PHE A 19 -11.25 2.92 -33.34
C PHE A 19 -11.57 1.80 -32.33
N ALA A 20 -12.55 0.96 -32.63
CA ALA A 20 -12.86 -0.21 -31.80
C ALA A 20 -11.66 -1.17 -31.74
N THR A 21 -11.01 -1.43 -32.87
CA THR A 21 -9.82 -2.29 -32.94
C THR A 21 -8.68 -1.71 -32.10
N VAL A 22 -8.39 -0.42 -32.23
CA VAL A 22 -7.36 0.27 -31.43
C VAL A 22 -7.71 0.21 -29.95
N GLY A 23 -8.97 0.45 -29.59
CA GLY A 23 -9.44 0.34 -28.20
C GLY A 23 -9.23 -1.05 -27.61
N VAL A 24 -9.56 -2.11 -28.36
CA VAL A 24 -9.32 -3.50 -27.95
C VAL A 24 -7.84 -3.80 -27.79
N VAL A 25 -6.98 -3.30 -28.68
CA VAL A 25 -5.52 -3.47 -28.57
C VAL A 25 -4.99 -2.79 -27.31
N ILE A 26 -5.39 -1.55 -27.03
CA ILE A 26 -5.00 -0.83 -25.82
C ILE A 26 -5.47 -1.58 -24.57
N LEU A 27 -6.73 -2.04 -24.56
CA LEU A 27 -7.28 -2.82 -23.44
C LEU A 27 -6.50 -4.12 -23.23
N ALA A 28 -6.19 -4.86 -24.29
CA ALA A 28 -5.42 -6.10 -24.22
C ALA A 28 -4.01 -5.86 -23.68
N ILE A 29 -3.33 -4.81 -24.13
CA ILE A 29 -2.02 -4.41 -23.60
C ILE A 29 -2.13 -4.06 -22.11
N GLY A 30 -3.16 -3.30 -21.72
CA GLY A 30 -3.41 -2.96 -20.32
C GLY A 30 -3.63 -4.19 -19.44
N LEU A 31 -4.40 -5.17 -19.91
CA LEU A 31 -4.64 -6.43 -19.19
C LEU A 31 -3.36 -7.27 -19.05
N VAL A 32 -2.53 -7.33 -20.10
CA VAL A 32 -1.24 -8.04 -20.04
C VAL A 32 -0.30 -7.38 -19.05
N GLN A 33 -0.21 -6.04 -19.06
CA GLN A 33 0.60 -5.30 -18.08
C GLN A 33 0.10 -5.53 -16.66
N PHE A 34 -1.21 -5.43 -16.46
CA PHE A 34 -1.84 -5.71 -15.17
C PHE A 34 -1.50 -7.10 -14.67
N ALA A 35 -1.68 -8.15 -15.48
CA ALA A 35 -1.35 -9.52 -15.10
C ALA A 35 0.16 -9.75 -14.88
N TYR A 36 1.02 -8.97 -15.53
CA TYR A 36 2.47 -9.07 -15.37
C TYR A 36 2.97 -8.39 -14.09
N PHE A 37 2.39 -7.24 -13.72
CA PHE A 37 2.81 -6.44 -12.57
C PHE A 37 2.07 -6.78 -11.28
N GLU A 38 0.78 -7.14 -11.37
CA GLU A 38 0.01 -7.63 -10.23
C GLU A 38 0.14 -9.15 -10.16
N ARG A 39 1.16 -9.63 -9.44
CA ARG A 39 1.24 -11.05 -9.09
C ARG A 39 -0.06 -11.44 -8.36
N PRO A 40 -0.70 -12.56 -8.70
CA PRO A 40 -1.91 -13.00 -8.01
C PRO A 40 -1.57 -13.16 -6.52
N GLY A 41 -2.37 -12.52 -5.67
CA GLY A 41 -2.15 -12.54 -4.23
C GLY A 41 -2.10 -13.97 -3.72
N GLU A 42 -1.00 -14.32 -3.06
CA GLU A 42 -0.82 -15.62 -2.46
C GLU A 42 -1.47 -15.64 -1.07
N ALA A 43 -2.06 -16.78 -0.71
CA ALA A 43 -2.63 -16.99 0.63
C ALA A 43 -1.87 -18.12 1.31
N SER A 44 -0.73 -17.80 1.92
CA SER A 44 0.04 -18.76 2.72
C SER A 44 -0.63 -19.04 4.08
N GLY A 45 -1.56 -18.17 4.50
CA GLY A 45 -2.25 -18.27 5.79
C GLY A 45 -1.39 -17.81 6.98
N VAL A 46 -0.17 -17.34 6.71
CA VAL A 46 0.70 -16.71 7.70
C VAL A 46 0.09 -15.39 8.15
N LYS A 47 0.17 -15.11 9.46
CA LYS A 47 -0.33 -13.85 10.04
C LYS A 47 0.76 -13.17 10.83
N ALA A 48 0.95 -11.87 10.59
CA ALA A 48 1.81 -11.03 11.39
C ALA A 48 1.05 -10.54 12.63
N SER A 49 1.68 -10.66 13.81
CA SER A 49 1.13 -10.13 15.05
C SER A 49 1.53 -8.67 15.22
N ILE A 50 0.57 -7.76 14.97
CA ILE A 50 0.71 -6.34 15.26
C ILE A 50 0.26 -6.14 16.72
N VAL A 51 1.22 -5.87 17.60
CA VAL A 51 0.98 -5.76 19.05
C VAL A 51 0.06 -4.58 19.37
N GLY A 52 0.26 -3.48 18.66
CA GLY A 52 -0.55 -2.27 18.79
C GLY A 52 0.09 -1.09 18.07
N VAL A 53 -0.61 0.04 18.08
CA VAL A 53 -0.06 1.33 17.66
C VAL A 53 0.02 2.22 18.89
N TYR A 54 1.20 2.80 19.11
CA TYR A 54 1.52 3.55 20.32
C TYR A 54 2.04 4.94 19.98
N LYS A 55 1.98 5.84 20.95
CA LYS A 55 2.62 7.15 20.81
C LYS A 55 4.13 6.95 20.70
N TYR A 56 4.75 7.60 19.73
CA TYR A 56 6.16 7.47 19.42
C TYR A 56 6.90 8.77 19.74
N ASP A 57 8.04 8.64 20.42
CA ASP A 57 8.96 9.75 20.63
C ASP A 57 10.16 9.61 19.68
N PRO A 58 10.29 10.48 18.65
CA PRO A 58 11.39 10.39 17.69
C PRO A 58 12.76 10.70 18.31
N ALA A 59 12.82 11.39 19.45
CA ALA A 59 14.09 11.72 20.09
C ALA A 59 14.71 10.52 20.80
N THR A 60 13.87 9.64 21.36
CA THR A 60 14.30 8.45 22.11
C THR A 60 14.10 7.14 21.34
N GLY A 61 13.31 7.15 20.27
CA GLY A 61 12.92 5.96 19.51
C GLY A 61 11.96 5.04 20.27
N GLN A 62 11.36 5.52 21.36
CA GLN A 62 10.53 4.71 22.26
C GLN A 62 9.04 4.92 22.02
N THR A 63 8.26 3.85 22.23
CA THR A 63 6.80 3.88 22.22
C THR A 63 6.25 3.92 23.64
N THR A 64 5.19 4.72 23.87
CA THR A 64 4.58 4.89 25.19
C THR A 64 3.06 4.88 25.14
N GLY A 65 2.44 4.57 26.29
CA GLY A 65 0.99 4.59 26.47
C GLY A 65 0.28 3.31 26.01
N PRO A 66 -1.07 3.33 26.00
CA PRO A 66 -1.89 2.21 25.53
C PRO A 66 -1.95 2.16 23.98
N ASP A 67 -2.39 1.01 23.46
CA ASP A 67 -2.76 0.87 22.03
C ASP A 67 -3.91 1.84 21.70
N ARG A 68 -3.77 2.61 20.62
CA ARG A 68 -4.77 3.58 20.17
C ARG A 68 -5.02 3.44 18.68
N SER A 69 -6.24 3.76 18.26
CA SER A 69 -6.65 3.85 16.85
C SER A 69 -6.73 5.28 16.33
N GLU A 70 -6.53 6.27 17.20
CA GLU A 70 -6.74 7.69 16.91
C GLU A 70 -5.66 8.55 17.56
N TYR A 71 -5.11 9.48 16.79
CA TYR A 71 -4.04 10.40 17.19
C TYR A 71 -4.33 11.81 16.70
N ALA A 72 -3.85 12.81 17.44
CA ALA A 72 -3.81 14.18 16.93
C ALA A 72 -2.62 14.36 15.98
N ARG A 73 -2.69 15.30 15.05
CA ARG A 73 -1.63 15.58 14.06
C ARG A 73 -0.25 15.88 14.66
N ASN A 74 -0.23 16.42 15.88
CA ASN A 74 0.98 16.76 16.62
C ASN A 74 1.57 15.58 17.41
N GLU A 75 0.89 14.43 17.44
CA GLU A 75 1.38 13.20 18.05
C GLU A 75 1.96 12.30 16.95
N GLN A 76 3.24 11.99 17.05
CA GLN A 76 3.81 10.89 16.27
C GLN A 76 3.44 9.56 16.89
N PHE A 77 3.26 8.55 16.04
CA PHE A 77 2.87 7.21 16.43
C PHE A 77 3.69 6.17 15.68
N ALA A 78 3.76 4.97 16.25
CA ALA A 78 4.45 3.84 15.65
C ALA A 78 3.68 2.56 15.88
N ALA A 79 3.65 1.69 14.88
CA ALA A 79 3.18 0.33 15.03
C ALA A 79 4.30 -0.53 15.64
N VAL A 80 3.94 -1.43 16.55
CA VAL A 80 4.86 -2.42 17.08
C VAL A 80 4.50 -3.79 16.53
N VAL A 81 5.47 -4.44 15.90
CA VAL A 81 5.30 -5.76 15.27
C VAL A 81 6.10 -6.79 16.04
N GLU A 82 5.49 -7.94 16.30
CA GLU A 82 6.17 -9.10 16.86
C GLU A 82 6.63 -10.04 15.74
N TRP A 83 7.85 -9.81 15.26
CA TRP A 83 8.45 -10.56 14.15
C TRP A 83 8.55 -12.06 14.41
N SER A 84 8.66 -12.48 15.68
CA SER A 84 8.73 -13.91 16.03
C SER A 84 7.47 -14.69 15.70
N SER A 85 6.33 -14.03 15.44
CA SER A 85 5.11 -14.70 14.98
C SER A 85 5.18 -15.14 13.51
N ILE A 86 6.20 -14.68 12.77
CA ILE A 86 6.35 -14.88 11.33
C ILE A 86 7.43 -15.95 11.09
N PRO A 87 7.24 -16.88 10.14
CA PRO A 87 8.27 -17.84 9.75
C PRO A 87 9.57 -17.14 9.32
N SER A 88 10.73 -17.63 9.79
CA SER A 88 12.03 -17.00 9.54
C SER A 88 12.51 -17.09 8.09
N ASN A 89 11.88 -17.93 7.27
CA ASN A 89 12.27 -18.19 5.89
C ASN A 89 11.56 -17.30 4.86
N ILE A 90 10.75 -16.34 5.28
CA ILE A 90 10.07 -15.41 4.38
C ILE A 90 10.59 -13.98 4.55
N THR A 91 10.65 -13.25 3.44
CA THR A 91 10.97 -11.83 3.43
C THR A 91 9.68 -11.06 3.68
N VAL A 92 9.71 -10.14 4.63
CA VAL A 92 8.58 -9.28 4.96
C VAL A 92 9.00 -7.83 4.93
N ASP A 93 7.98 -6.99 4.84
CA ASP A 93 8.10 -5.56 4.88
C ASP A 93 6.90 -4.96 5.61
N ALA A 94 7.14 -3.89 6.36
CA ALA A 94 6.10 -3.22 7.13
C ALA A 94 6.06 -1.75 6.79
N ARG A 95 4.88 -1.28 6.35
CA ARG A 95 4.70 0.04 5.77
C ARG A 95 3.49 0.76 6.33
N TRP A 96 3.63 2.07 6.45
CA TRP A 96 2.53 3.00 6.65
C TRP A 96 2.11 3.61 5.33
N TYR A 97 0.82 3.60 5.06
CA TYR A 97 0.21 4.30 3.94
C TYR A 97 -0.70 5.41 4.47
N ASP A 98 -0.61 6.60 3.90
CA ASP A 98 -1.55 7.68 4.14
C ASP A 98 -2.87 7.48 3.36
N SER A 99 -3.72 8.51 3.35
CA SER A 99 -5.00 8.48 2.63
C SER A 99 -4.86 8.55 1.11
N PHE A 100 -3.70 8.97 0.61
CA PHE A 100 -3.36 9.08 -0.80
C PHE A 100 -2.56 7.87 -1.32
N GLY A 101 -2.17 6.96 -0.42
CA GLY A 101 -1.34 5.80 -0.74
C GLY A 101 0.15 6.11 -0.73
N SER A 102 0.56 7.27 -0.21
CA SER A 102 1.97 7.60 0.00
C SER A 102 2.54 6.78 1.15
N ILE A 103 3.79 6.33 1.01
CA ILE A 103 4.48 5.62 2.08
C ILE A 103 4.99 6.65 3.09
N GLU A 104 4.51 6.55 4.31
CA GLU A 104 4.83 7.46 5.42
C GLU A 104 5.60 6.74 6.53
N GLY A 105 6.36 5.69 6.20
CA GLY A 105 7.15 4.93 7.16
C GLY A 105 7.31 3.48 6.72
N GLU A 106 8.52 2.95 6.84
CA GLU A 106 8.88 1.63 6.35
C GLU A 106 9.95 1.00 7.26
N VAL A 107 9.80 -0.30 7.54
CA VAL A 107 10.83 -1.15 8.14
C VAL A 107 10.86 -2.46 7.38
N GLY A 108 11.96 -2.67 6.65
CA GLY A 108 12.09 -3.75 5.69
C GLY A 108 12.72 -3.24 4.40
N PRO A 109 12.81 -4.09 3.37
CA PRO A 109 12.49 -5.52 3.39
C PRO A 109 13.54 -6.36 4.14
N GLY A 110 13.13 -7.44 4.81
CA GLY A 110 14.06 -8.34 5.52
C GLY A 110 13.42 -9.60 6.06
N THR A 111 14.23 -10.54 6.58
CA THR A 111 13.69 -11.69 7.32
C THR A 111 13.32 -11.28 8.75
N PRO A 112 12.45 -12.04 9.46
CA PRO A 112 12.17 -11.77 10.88
C PRO A 112 13.40 -11.67 11.78
N ALA A 113 14.49 -12.37 11.43
CA ALA A 113 15.75 -12.30 12.16
C ALA A 113 16.47 -10.96 11.94
N ASP A 114 16.48 -10.46 10.70
CA ASP A 114 17.08 -9.15 10.36
C ASP A 114 16.30 -7.99 11.00
N LEU A 115 14.98 -8.16 11.11
CA LEU A 115 14.06 -7.15 11.66
C LEU A 115 13.92 -7.24 13.19
N ALA A 116 14.53 -8.22 13.85
CA ALA A 116 14.35 -8.47 15.29
C ALA A 116 14.65 -7.23 16.18
N ASN A 117 15.58 -6.38 15.75
CA ASN A 117 15.96 -5.14 16.44
C ASN A 117 15.10 -3.92 16.04
N HIS A 118 14.27 -4.05 15.01
CA HIS A 118 13.43 -3.01 14.42
C HIS A 118 11.94 -3.34 14.63
N LYS A 119 11.53 -3.55 15.88
CA LYS A 119 10.13 -3.89 16.22
C LYS A 119 9.17 -2.72 16.05
N THR A 120 9.68 -1.51 16.09
CA THR A 120 8.91 -0.27 16.05
C THR A 120 8.97 0.32 14.64
N VAL A 121 7.81 0.50 14.01
CA VAL A 121 7.67 1.10 12.69
C VAL A 121 6.99 2.47 12.83
N PRO A 122 7.76 3.56 12.95
CA PRO A 122 7.21 4.89 13.14
C PRO A 122 6.60 5.42 11.85
N VAL A 123 5.54 6.22 12.01
CA VAL A 123 5.12 7.14 10.94
C VAL A 123 6.14 8.27 10.85
N GLN A 124 6.53 8.62 9.64
CA GLN A 124 7.37 9.76 9.31
C GLN A 124 6.48 10.97 9.07
N VAL A 125 7.03 12.16 9.35
CA VAL A 125 6.39 13.42 8.96
C VAL A 125 6.87 13.75 7.55
N PRO A 126 5.98 14.01 6.58
CA PRO A 126 6.38 14.34 5.23
C PRO A 126 7.32 15.54 5.18
N GLU A 127 8.25 15.54 4.21
CA GLU A 127 9.20 16.64 4.06
C GLU A 127 8.49 17.99 3.89
N GLY A 128 8.98 19.01 4.60
CA GLY A 128 8.38 20.35 4.59
C GLY A 128 7.19 20.53 5.55
N TYR A 129 6.78 19.48 6.26
CA TYR A 129 5.73 19.56 7.29
C TYR A 129 6.31 19.45 8.69
N HIS A 130 5.61 20.03 9.66
CA HIS A 130 5.94 19.92 11.09
C HIS A 130 5.15 18.82 11.81
N TYR A 131 4.05 18.37 11.20
CA TYR A 131 3.06 17.47 11.80
C TYR A 131 2.61 16.44 10.77
N VAL A 132 2.16 15.28 11.27
CA VAL A 132 1.58 14.22 10.44
C VAL A 132 0.33 14.77 9.74
N LEU A 133 0.11 14.39 8.49
CA LEU A 133 -1.07 14.85 7.74
C LEU A 133 -2.35 14.25 8.34
N PRO A 134 -3.44 15.01 8.47
CA PRO A 134 -4.69 14.46 8.95
C PRO A 134 -5.31 13.52 7.91
N GLY A 135 -5.95 12.45 8.37
CA GLY A 135 -6.57 11.47 7.49
C GLY A 135 -6.48 10.05 8.04
N ARG A 136 -6.90 9.10 7.21
CA ARG A 136 -6.78 7.69 7.51
C ARG A 136 -5.39 7.20 7.13
N TYR A 137 -4.76 6.47 8.05
CA TYR A 137 -3.53 5.74 7.80
C TYR A 137 -3.80 4.24 7.86
N THR A 138 -3.09 3.50 7.03
CA THR A 138 -3.13 2.04 7.01
C THR A 138 -1.72 1.53 7.23
N PHE A 139 -1.53 0.80 8.32
CA PHE A 139 -0.32 0.02 8.53
C PHE A 139 -0.52 -1.38 8.00
N VAL A 140 0.45 -1.89 7.26
CA VAL A 140 0.45 -3.27 6.76
C VAL A 140 1.77 -3.93 7.02
N VAL A 141 1.71 -5.25 7.23
CA VAL A 141 2.86 -6.14 7.14
C VAL A 141 2.62 -7.05 5.96
N GLU A 142 3.53 -7.04 5.01
CA GLU A 142 3.42 -7.71 3.72
C GLU A 142 4.54 -8.75 3.59
N ARG A 143 4.23 -9.87 2.93
CA ARG A 143 5.25 -10.80 2.46
C ARG A 143 5.67 -10.38 1.07
N LEU A 144 6.97 -10.41 0.86
CA LEU A 144 7.61 -10.13 -0.42
C LEU A 144 8.10 -11.44 -1.06
N GLU A 145 7.99 -11.50 -2.37
CA GLU A 145 8.63 -12.51 -3.20
C GLU A 145 9.28 -11.81 -4.40
N ASP A 146 10.57 -12.05 -4.60
CA ASP A 146 11.40 -11.32 -5.58
C ASP A 146 11.29 -9.78 -5.46
N GLY A 147 11.10 -9.27 -4.24
CA GLY A 147 10.95 -7.83 -3.97
C GLY A 147 9.58 -7.24 -4.30
N VAL A 148 8.60 -8.07 -4.66
CA VAL A 148 7.22 -7.65 -4.94
C VAL A 148 6.28 -8.12 -3.83
N PRO A 149 5.39 -7.25 -3.29
CA PRO A 149 4.39 -7.68 -2.32
C PRO A 149 3.46 -8.74 -2.93
N VAL A 150 3.37 -9.89 -2.29
CA VAL A 150 2.52 -11.01 -2.75
C VAL A 150 1.39 -11.34 -1.78
N GLU A 151 1.49 -10.92 -0.52
CA GLU A 151 0.48 -11.22 0.50
C GLU A 151 0.49 -10.19 1.64
N VAL A 152 -0.68 -9.77 2.11
CA VAL A 152 -0.81 -8.95 3.33
C VAL A 152 -0.98 -9.89 4.53
N LEU A 153 0.05 -9.98 5.37
CA LEU A 153 0.10 -10.82 6.57
C LEU A 153 -0.65 -10.19 7.77
N GLY A 154 -0.73 -8.87 7.82
CA GLY A 154 -1.39 -8.14 8.89
C GLY A 154 -1.73 -6.72 8.46
N ARG A 155 -2.82 -6.15 9.01
CA ARG A 155 -3.20 -4.77 8.75
C ARG A 155 -3.79 -4.10 9.98
N ARG A 156 -3.58 -2.79 10.09
CA ARG A 156 -4.18 -1.94 11.11
C ARG A 156 -4.58 -0.60 10.49
N PHE A 157 -5.75 -0.08 10.90
CA PHE A 157 -6.23 1.22 10.46
C PHE A 157 -6.12 2.23 11.60
N LEU A 158 -5.78 3.45 11.24
CA LEU A 158 -5.61 4.55 12.17
C LEU A 158 -6.28 5.81 11.61
N LEU A 159 -6.77 6.67 12.49
CA LEU A 159 -7.25 8.00 12.12
C LEU A 159 -6.38 9.07 12.78
N VAL A 160 -5.90 10.00 11.97
CA VAL A 160 -5.24 11.22 12.44
C VAL A 160 -6.23 12.36 12.32
N ASP A 161 -6.60 12.93 13.46
CA ASP A 161 -7.54 14.04 13.53
C ASP A 161 -6.91 15.34 13.01
N ARG A 162 -7.75 16.25 12.51
CA ARG A 162 -7.36 17.58 12.02
C ARG A 162 -7.03 18.58 13.12
N GLN A 163 -7.45 18.29 14.36
CA GLN A 163 -7.35 19.23 15.48
C GLN A 163 -5.91 19.64 15.80
#